data_AF-A0ABD0ND54-F1
#
_entry.id   AF-A0ABD0ND54-F1
#
_cell.length_a   1.000
_cell.length_b   1.000
_cell.length_c   1.000
_cell.angle_alpha   90.00
_cell.angle_beta   90.00
_cell.angle_gamma   90.00
#
_symmetry.space_group_name_H-M   'P 1'
#
loop_
_entity.id
_entity.type
_entity.pdbx_description
1 polymer ?
#
loop_
_entity_poly.entity_id
_entity_poly.type
_entity_poly.pdbx_seq_one_letter_code
_entity_poly.pdbx_strand_id
1 'polypeptide(L)' 'VLGREHPDVAKQLNNLALLCQNQGKYEEVEYYYCRALDIYEKKLGPDDPNVAKTKNNL' A
#
# COMPACT_ATOMS: atom_id res chain seq x y z
N VAL A 1 -8.15 -1.33 18.50
CA VAL A 1 -8.25 -0.58 17.22
C VAL A 1 -6.85 -0.43 16.66
N LEU A 2 -6.61 -0.82 15.40
CA LEU A 2 -5.30 -0.66 14.76
C LEU A 2 -5.10 0.81 14.38
N GLY A 3 -3.93 1.38 14.69
CA GLY A 3 -3.58 2.75 14.34
C GLY A 3 -3.46 2.97 12.83
N ARG A 4 -3.51 4.23 12.38
CA ARG A 4 -3.46 4.60 10.95
C ARG A 4 -2.17 4.17 10.24
N GLU A 5 -1.11 3.89 10.99
CA GLU A 5 0.17 3.40 10.46
C GLU A 5 0.41 1.93 10.78
N HIS A 6 -0.62 1.15 11.10
CA HIS A 6 -0.44 -0.27 11.31
C HIS A 6 -0.17 -0.98 9.97
N PRO A 7 0.73 -1.98 9.90
CA PRO A 7 0.97 -2.75 8.66
C PRO A 7 -0.29 -3.37 8.04
N ASP A 8 -1.29 -3.74 8.86
CA ASP A 8 -2.57 -4.21 8.33
C ASP A 8 -3.36 -3.10 7.62
N VAL A 9 -3.24 -1.84 8.04
CA VAL A 9 -3.84 -0.72 7.32
C VAL A 9 -3.16 -0.55 5.96
N ALA A 10 -1.84 -0.71 5.89
CA ALA A 10 -1.11 -0.71 4.62
C ALA A 10 -1.56 -1.85 3.70
N LYS A 11 -1.83 -3.04 4.26
CA LYS A 11 -2.37 -4.18 3.51
C LYS A 11 -3.73 -3.86 2.90
N GLN A 12 -4.62 -3.23 3.65
CA GLN A 12 -5.93 -2.83 3.13
C GLN A 12 -5.79 -1.75 2.05
N LEU A 13 -4.89 -0.79 2.20
CA LEU A 13 -4.62 0.22 1.17
C LEU A 13 -4.08 -0.41 -0.11
N ASN A 14 -3.15 -1.37 -0.03
CA ASN A 14 -2.65 -2.11 -1.19
C ASN A 14 -3.79 -2.85 -1.93
N ASN A 15 -4.73 -3.46 -1.19
CA ASN A 15 -5.90 -4.10 -1.79
C ASN A 15 -6.87 -3.09 -2.45
N LEU A 16 -7.06 -1.91 -1.85
CA LEU A 16 -7.88 -0.85 -2.45
C LEU A 16 -7.26 -0.35 -3.77
N ALA A 17 -5.93 -0.20 -3.81
CA ALA A 17 -5.23 0.16 -5.04
C ALA A 17 -5.49 -0.86 -6.16
N LEU A 18 -5.39 -2.17 -5.87
CA LEU A 18 -5.73 -3.22 -6.84
C LEU A 18 -7.18 -3.12 -7.33
N LEU A 19 -8.12 -2.82 -6.44
CA LEU A 19 -9.53 -2.64 -6.80
C LEU A 19 -9.74 -1.40 -7.69
N CYS A 20 -9.04 -0.30 -7.41
CA CYS A 20 -9.08 0.92 -8.21
C CYS A 20 -8.44 0.70 -9.60
N GLN A 21 -7.38 -0.10 -9.68
CA GLN A 21 -6.76 -0.50 -10.94
C GLN A 21 -7.75 -1.23 -11.85
N ASN A 22 -8.52 -2.17 -11.28
CA ASN A 22 -9.58 -2.88 -12.01
C ASN A 22 -10.72 -1.96 -12.48
N GLN A 23 -10.88 -0.79 -11.86
CA GLN A 23 -11.87 0.23 -12.25
C GLN A 23 -11.28 1.32 -13.16
N GLY A 24 -9.99 1.27 -13.49
CA GLY A 24 -9.31 2.30 -14.30
C GLY A 24 -9.10 3.64 -13.58
N LYS A 25 -9.16 3.66 -12.24
CA LYS A 25 -9.03 4.87 -11.42
C LYS A 25 -7.57 5.11 -11.00
N TYR A 26 -6.74 5.51 -11.96
CA TYR A 26 -5.28 5.57 -11.76
C TYR A 26 -4.81 6.54 -10.67
N GLU A 27 -5.50 7.68 -10.47
CA GLU A 27 -5.16 8.62 -9.38
C GLU A 27 -5.35 7.99 -7.99
N GLU A 28 -6.42 7.21 -7.81
CA GLU A 28 -6.68 6.50 -6.55
C GLU A 28 -5.66 5.36 -6.34
N VAL A 29 -5.24 4.69 -7.42
CA VAL A 29 -4.20 3.65 -7.38
C VAL A 29 -2.90 4.20 -6.81
N GLU A 30 -2.39 5.29 -7.40
CA GLU A 30 -1.14 5.92 -6.97
C GLU A 30 -1.23 6.38 -5.51
N TYR A 31 -2.34 7.03 -5.13
CA TYR A 31 -2.57 7.46 -3.75
C TYR A 31 -2.50 6.29 -2.76
N TYR A 32 -3.21 5.19 -3.05
CA TYR A 32 -3.30 4.06 -2.13
C TYR A 32 -1.99 3.27 -2.04
N TYR A 33 -1.28 3.04 -3.15
CA TYR A 33 0.01 2.36 -3.12
C TYR A 33 1.09 3.19 -2.44
N CYS A 34 1.21 4.49 -2.75
CA CYS A 34 2.19 5.36 -2.09
C CYS A 34 1.97 5.42 -0.57
N ARG A 35 0.71 5.46 -0.13
CA ARG A 35 0.39 5.46 1.30
C ARG A 35 0.66 4.10 1.96
N ALA A 36 0.36 2.98 1.28
CA ALA A 36 0.71 1.65 1.77
C ALA A 36 2.23 1.50 1.89
N LEU A 37 2.97 1.99 0.89
CA LEU A 37 4.41 1.93 0.83
C LEU A 37 5.07 2.68 1.98
N ASP A 38 4.66 3.92 2.23
CA ASP A 38 5.17 4.74 3.34
C ASP A 38 5.00 4.05 4.70
N ILE A 39 3.84 3.43 4.94
CA ILE A 39 3.59 2.69 6.18
C ILE A 39 4.49 1.45 6.26
N TYR A 40 4.58 0.65 5.19
CA TYR A 40 5.40 -0.55 5.19
C TYR A 40 6.90 -0.23 5.38
N GLU A 41 7.43 0.78 4.68
CA GLU A 41 8.82 1.19 4.84
C GLU A 41 9.10 1.69 6.27
N LYS A 42 8.20 2.48 6.86
CA LYS A 42 8.37 2.99 8.23
C LYS A 42 8.24 1.93 9.32
N LYS A 43 7.42 0.89 9.13
CA LYS A 43 7.13 -0.10 10.18
C LYS A 43 7.87 -1.41 10.04
N LEU A 44 8.13 -1.85 8.80
CA LEU A 44 8.76 -3.14 8.52
C LEU A 44 10.18 -2.98 7.96
N GLY A 45 10.51 -1.79 7.45
CA GLY A 45 11.79 -1.51 6.82
C GLY A 45 11.76 -1.75 5.30
N PRO A 46 12.72 -1.17 4.56
CA PRO A 46 12.71 -1.15 3.09
C PRO A 46 12.92 -2.52 2.44
N ASP A 47 13.52 -3.48 3.16
CA ASP A 47 13.81 -4.83 2.66
C ASP A 47 12.66 -5.83 2.91
N ASP A 48 11.56 -5.40 3.53
CA ASP A 48 10.41 -6.26 3.78
C ASP A 48 9.72 -6.68 2.47
N PRO A 49 9.31 -7.96 2.31
CA PRO A 49 8.62 -8.42 1.11
C PRO A 49 7.35 -7.63 0.75
N ASN A 50 6.66 -7.04 1.72
CA ASN A 50 5.47 -6.21 1.46
C ASN A 50 5.84 -4.86 0.84
N VAL A 51 7.02 -4.31 1.15
CA VAL A 51 7.56 -3.12 0.46
C VAL A 51 7.83 -3.45 -0.99
N ALA A 52 8.58 -4.53 -1.26
CA ALA A 52 8.88 -4.98 -2.62
C ALA A 52 7.61 -5.26 -3.44
N LYS A 53 6.63 -5.95 -2.85
CA LYS A 53 5.35 -6.23 -3.49
C LYS A 53 4.58 -4.96 -3.82
N THR A 54 4.54 -3.99 -2.90
CA THR A 54 3.83 -2.72 -3.12
C THR A 54 4.50 -1.92 -4.23
N LYS A 55 5.84 -1.87 -4.27
CA LYS A 55 6.60 -1.21 -5.34
C LYS A 55 6.38 -1.84 -6.71
N ASN A 56 6.29 -3.17 -6.80
CA ASN A 56 6.03 -3.85 -8.06
C ASN A 56 4.64 -3.58 -8.64
N ASN A 57 3.69 -3.19 -7.78
CA ASN A 57 2.32 -2.95 -8.19
C ASN A 57 2.02 -1.46 -8.48
N LEU A 58 2.90 -0.55 -8.07
CA LEU A 58 2.86 0.88 -8.37
C LEU A 58 3.43 1.12 -9.77
#